data_AF-L1J125-F1
#
_entry.id   AF-L1J125-F1
#
_cell.length_a   1.000
_cell.length_b   1.000
_cell.length_c   1.000
_cell.angle_alpha   90.00
_cell.angle_beta   90.00
_cell.angle_gamma   90.00
#
_symmetry.space_group_name_H-M   'P 1'
#
loop_
_entity.id
_entity.type
_entity.pdbx_description
1 polymer ?
#
loop_
_entity_poly.entity_id
_entity_poly.type
_entity_poly.pdbx_seq_one_letter_code
_entity_poly.pdbx_strand_id
1 'polypeptide(L)' 'EGEESEGNDTCMICFEQWTNTGEHRVVCLGCGHLFGASCIQKWLSERKHCPTCNHAAKRRDIRTVYACNLVAVDTAE' A
#
# COMPACT_ATOMS: atom_id res chain seq x y z
N GLU A 1 23.27 -10.56 -13.48
CA GLU A 1 22.76 -9.19 -13.26
C GLU A 1 21.37 -9.29 -12.66
N GLY A 2 21.11 -8.67 -11.51
CA GLY A 2 19.81 -8.74 -10.83
C GLY A 2 19.00 -7.51 -11.20
N GLU A 3 17.91 -7.69 -11.92
CA GLU A 3 16.93 -6.64 -12.18
C GLU A 3 16.25 -6.32 -10.84
N GLU A 4 16.73 -5.27 -10.17
CA GLU A 4 16.08 -4.69 -9.01
C GLU A 4 14.70 -4.22 -9.48
N SER A 5 13.63 -4.90 -9.04
CA SER A 5 12.25 -4.44 -9.21
C SER A 5 12.07 -3.19 -8.35
N GLU A 6 12.61 -2.07 -8.81
CA GLU A 6 12.59 -0.79 -8.13
C GLU A 6 11.17 -0.20 -8.17
N GLY A 7 10.37 -0.51 -7.15
CA GLY A 7 9.28 0.38 -6.73
C GLY A 7 7.89 -0.23 -6.60
N ASN A 8 7.69 -1.52 -6.87
CA ASN A 8 6.36 -2.15 -6.78
C ASN A 8 6.08 -2.84 -5.43
N ASP A 9 7.04 -2.88 -4.51
CA ASP A 9 6.88 -3.54 -3.20
C ASP A 9 7.08 -2.60 -2.00
N THR A 10 7.08 -1.28 -2.23
CA THR A 10 7.40 -0.27 -1.22
C THR A 10 6.22 0.60 -0.84
N CYS A 11 6.08 0.86 0.45
CA CYS A 11 5.07 1.75 1.01
C CYS A 11 5.34 3.19 0.59
N MET A 12 4.46 3.80 -0.19
CA MET A 12 4.61 5.19 -0.66
C MET A 12 4.52 6.29 0.43
N ILE A 13 4.35 5.92 1.71
CA ILE A 13 4.35 6.88 2.83
C ILE A 13 5.73 6.96 3.49
N CYS A 14 6.40 5.83 3.71
CA CYS A 14 7.73 5.77 4.35
C CYS A 14 8.84 5.33 3.40
N PHE A 15 8.50 4.88 2.20
CA PHE A 15 9.40 4.34 1.17
C PHE A 15 10.14 3.05 1.56
N GLU A 16 9.67 2.36 2.60
CA GLU A 16 10.19 1.04 3.02
C GLU A 16 9.37 -0.10 2.40
N GLN A 17 9.96 -1.29 2.28
CA GLN A 17 9.26 -2.48 1.78
C GLN A 17 8.13 -2.89 2.73
N TRP A 18 6.94 -3.13 2.18
CA TRP A 18 5.85 -3.69 2.98
C TRP A 18 6.04 -5.17 3.24
N THR A 19 5.52 -5.62 4.37
CA THR A 19 5.59 -7.02 4.77
C THR A 19 4.28 -7.76 4.46
N ASN A 20 4.30 -9.09 4.48
CA ASN A 20 3.06 -9.87 4.40
C ASN A 20 2.38 -10.04 5.79
N THR A 21 3.10 -9.73 6.87
CA THR A 21 2.69 -9.94 8.26
C THR A 21 3.14 -8.80 9.17
N GLY A 22 2.49 -8.64 10.32
CA GLY A 22 2.87 -7.64 11.32
C GLY A 22 2.27 -6.25 11.04
N GLU A 23 2.84 -5.23 11.68
CA GLU A 23 2.29 -3.87 11.71
C GLU A 23 2.50 -3.09 10.40
N HIS A 24 3.56 -3.39 9.65
CA HIS A 24 3.84 -2.76 8.36
C HIS A 24 3.36 -3.64 7.19
N ARG A 25 2.35 -4.47 7.42
CA ARG A 25 1.83 -5.35 6.38
C ARG A 25 1.14 -4.58 5.27
N VAL A 26 1.15 -5.13 4.05
CA VAL A 26 0.45 -4.53 2.90
C VAL A 26 -1.08 -4.53 3.12
N VAL A 27 -1.66 -3.36 2.90
CA VAL A 27 -3.11 -3.10 2.94
C VAL A 27 -3.50 -2.21 1.78
N CYS A 28 -4.76 -2.26 1.37
CA CYS A 28 -5.34 -1.31 0.41
C CYS A 28 -6.44 -0.46 1.04
N LEU A 29 -6.66 0.72 0.46
CA LEU A 29 -7.87 1.49 0.71
C LEU A 29 -8.98 1.08 -0.27
N GLY A 30 -10.20 1.55 -0.02
CA GLY A 30 -11.33 1.34 -0.94
C GLY A 30 -11.11 1.85 -2.38
N CYS A 31 -10.12 2.75 -2.58
CA CYS A 31 -9.70 3.22 -3.90
C CYS A 31 -8.67 2.31 -4.61
N GLY A 32 -8.21 1.23 -3.98
CA GLY A 32 -7.27 0.26 -4.55
C GLY A 32 -5.78 0.52 -4.29
N HIS A 33 -5.40 1.73 -3.88
CA HIS A 33 -3.99 2.05 -3.59
C HIS A 33 -3.45 1.32 -2.35
N LEU A 34 -2.18 0.93 -2.42
CA LEU A 34 -1.50 0.07 -1.44
C LEU A 34 -0.56 0.85 -0.53
N PHE A 35 -0.51 0.44 0.74
CA PHE A 35 0.30 1.06 1.79
C PHE A 35 0.68 0.03 2.85
N GLY A 36 1.67 0.35 3.69
CA GLY A 36 1.90 -0.34 4.96
C GLY A 36 0.81 0.02 5.99
N ALA A 37 0.30 -0.97 6.72
CA ALA A 37 -0.84 -0.80 7.63
C ALA A 37 -0.63 0.28 8.70
N SER A 38 0.50 0.25 9.41
CA SER A 38 0.86 1.25 10.42
C SER A 38 0.93 2.67 9.84
N CYS A 39 1.50 2.79 8.64
CA CYS A 39 1.65 4.07 7.95
C CYS A 39 0.31 4.67 7.55
N ILE A 40 -0.56 3.89 6.88
CA ILE A 40 -1.86 4.41 6.46
C ILE A 40 -2.80 4.64 7.64
N GLN A 41 -2.69 3.85 8.71
CA GLN A 41 -3.43 4.09 9.94
C GLN A 41 -3.02 5.40 10.62
N LYS A 42 -1.71 5.70 10.67
CA LYS A 42 -1.19 6.98 11.16
C LYS A 42 -1.70 8.14 10.29
N TRP A 43 -1.55 8.04 8.96
CA TRP A 43 -2.03 9.04 8.00
C TRP A 43 -3.51 9.35 8.19
N LEU A 44 -4.36 8.32 8.27
CA LEU A 44 -5.81 8.47 8.42
C LEU A 44 -6.26 8.98 9.80
N SER A 45 -5.32 9.11 10.75
CA SER A 45 -5.59 9.77 12.03
C SER A 45 -5.79 11.26 11.82
N GLU A 46 -4.93 11.88 11.00
CA GLU A 46 -4.90 13.33 10.75
C GLU A 46 -5.60 13.73 9.45
N ARG A 47 -5.53 12.87 8.43
CA ARG A 47 -6.14 13.09 7.10
C ARG A 47 -7.31 12.12 6.90
N LYS A 48 -8.26 12.46 6.02
CA LYS A 48 -9.43 11.61 5.69
C LYS A 48 -9.50 11.29 4.20
N HIS A 49 -8.34 11.21 3.55
CA HIS A 49 -8.19 10.93 2.13
C HIS A 49 -6.96 10.05 1.85
N CYS A 50 -7.00 9.36 0.71
CA CYS A 50 -5.88 8.59 0.17
C CYS A 50 -4.67 9.50 -0.15
N PRO A 51 -3.45 9.13 0.28
CA PRO A 51 -2.22 9.86 -0.06
C PRO A 51 -1.96 10.01 -1.57
N THR A 52 -2.39 9.04 -2.39
CA THR A 52 -2.09 8.98 -3.83
C THR A 52 -3.10 9.74 -4.67
N CYS A 53 -4.40 9.46 -4.47
CA CYS A 53 -5.47 9.92 -5.36
C CYS A 53 -6.46 10.86 -4.68
N ASN A 54 -6.24 11.21 -3.41
CA ASN A 54 -7.10 12.09 -2.61
C ASN A 54 -8.56 11.60 -2.43
N HIS A 55 -8.86 10.35 -2.81
CA HIS A 55 -10.17 9.75 -2.59
C HIS A 55 -10.48 9.66 -1.09
N ALA A 56 -11.72 9.95 -0.69
CA ALA A 56 -12.13 9.93 0.72
C ALA A 56 -11.88 8.54 1.34
N ALA A 57 -11.22 8.51 2.49
CA ALA A 57 -10.84 7.27 3.16
C ALA A 57 -10.87 7.43 4.68
N LYS A 58 -11.31 6.38 5.37
CA LYS A 58 -11.35 6.27 6.83
C LYS A 58 -10.69 4.96 7.26
N ARG A 59 -10.37 4.82 8.55
CA ARG A 59 -9.70 3.62 9.10
C ARG A 59 -10.45 2.32 8.81
N ARG A 60 -11.78 2.35 8.75
CA ARG A 60 -12.62 1.20 8.39
C ARG A 60 -12.50 0.76 6.92
N ASP A 61 -12.01 1.65 6.06
CA ASP A 61 -11.86 1.38 4.62
C ASP A 61 -10.51 0.72 4.32
N ILE A 62 -9.66 0.52 5.34
CA ILE A 62 -8.41 -0.23 5.25
C ILE A 62 -8.75 -1.71 5.14
N ARG A 63 -8.27 -2.36 4.08
CA ARG A 63 -8.45 -3.79 3.83
C ARG A 63 -7.10 -4.48 3.75
N THR A 64 -6.98 -5.57 4.49
CA THR A 64 -5.78 -6.39 4.45
C THR A 64 -5.68 -7.17 3.14
N VAL A 65 -4.52 -7.10 2.50
CA VAL A 65 -4.21 -7.94 1.34
C VAL A 65 -3.54 -9.21 1.85
N TYR A 66 -4.07 -10.36 1.42
CA TYR A 66 -3.50 -11.68 1.67
C TYR A 66 -3.06 -12.25 0.32
N ALA A 67 -1.80 -12.02 -0.05
CA ALA A 67 -1.20 -12.54 -1.28
C ALA A 67 0.13 -13.22 -0.94
N CYS A 68 0.44 -14.32 -1.62
CA CYS A 68 1.75 -14.99 -1.45
C CYS A 68 2.86 -14.24 -2.19
N ASN A 69 2.52 -13.60 -3.32
CA ASN A 69 3.39 -12.72 -4.09
C ASN A 69 2.51 -11.72 -4.85
N LEU A 70 2.77 -10.42 -4.76
CA LEU A 70 2.01 -9.38 -5.45
C LEU A 70 2.95 -8.67 -6.42
N VAL A 71 2.69 -8.81 -7.72
CA VAL A 71 3.50 -8.20 -8.78
C VAL A 71 2.55 -7.54 -9.76
N ALA A 72 2.81 -6.27 -10.08
CA ALA A 72 2.11 -5.61 -11.17
C ALA A 72 2.71 -6.10 -12.49
N VAL A 73 1.89 -6.69 -13.35
CA VAL A 73 2.28 -7.07 -14.70
C VAL A 73 1.66 -6.04 -15.64
N ASP A 74 2.49 -5.18 -16.24
CA ASP A 74 2.03 -4.31 -17.31
C ASP A 74 1.73 -5.18 -18.53
N THR A 75 0.51 -5.07 -19.06
CA THR A 75 0.06 -5.82 -20.25
C THR A 75 -0.22 -4.85 -21.41
N ALA A 76 0.41 -3.68 -21.43
CA ALA A 76 0.32 -2.80 -22.58
C ALA A 76 1.09 -3.43 -23.75
N GLU A 77 0.36 -3.80 -24.81
CA GLU A 77 0.92 -4.11 -26.13
C GLU A 77 1.29 -2.82 -26.89
#